data_AF-A0A1Q9NWC2-F1
#
_entry.id   AF-A0A1Q9NWC2-F1
#
_cell.length_a   1.000
_cell.length_b   1.000
_cell.length_c   1.000
_cell.angle_alpha   90.00
_cell.angle_beta   90.00
_cell.angle_gamma   90.00
#
_symmetry.space_group_name_H-M   'P 1'
#
loop_
_entity.id
_entity.type
_entity.pdbx_description
1 polymer ?
#
loop_
_entity_poly.entity_id
_entity_poly.type
_entity_poly.pdbx_seq_one_letter_code
_entity_poly.pdbx_strand_id
1 'polypeptide(L)'
;MQNIDLDLLAHGLSLLFFLSTTLIAFSLYKELKDEKYWIGFPIGMGFLFLHELFETFEQFFQVSIYDIGAEISEIIGAFFIMYASFGLRNILLNVKKTMNEENSDFDLDE
;
A
#
# COMPACT_ATOMS: atom_id res chain seq x y z
N MET A 1 15.78 23.48 22.83
CA MET A 1 14.81 23.00 21.83
C MET A 1 15.55 21.97 21.01
N GLN A 2 15.19 20.69 21.12
CA GLN A 2 15.80 19.63 20.32
C GLN A 2 15.34 19.90 18.88
N ASN A 3 16.26 20.26 17.98
CA ASN A 3 15.99 20.19 16.55
C ASN A 3 15.81 18.71 16.25
N ILE A 4 14.55 18.25 16.20
CA ILE A 4 14.25 16.96 15.60
C ILE A 4 14.71 17.10 14.14
N ASP A 5 15.66 16.26 13.76
CA ASP A 5 16.14 16.23 12.39
C ASP A 5 14.96 15.87 11.49
N LEU A 6 14.58 16.78 10.59
CA LEU A 6 13.38 16.65 9.77
C LEU A 6 13.45 15.37 8.93
N ASP A 7 14.66 15.01 8.51
CA ASP A 7 14.96 13.84 7.69
C ASP A 7 14.76 12.55 8.49
N LEU A 8 15.16 12.54 9.76
CA LEU A 8 14.93 11.41 10.67
C LEU A 8 13.43 11.21 10.95
N LEU A 9 12.68 12.30 11.07
CA LEU A 9 11.22 12.25 11.22
C LEU A 9 10.55 11.69 9.96
N ALA A 10 10.96 12.15 8.78
CA ALA A 10 10.44 11.70 7.50
C ALA A 10 10.68 10.20 7.30
N HIS A 11 11.90 9.73 7.56
CA HIS A 11 12.24 8.31 7.50
C HIS A 11 11.40 7.47 8.48
N GLY A 12 11.25 7.94 9.72
CA GLY A 12 10.42 7.25 10.72
C GLY A 12 8.94 7.13 10.31
N LEU A 13 8.40 8.15 9.64
CA LEU A 13 7.04 8.12 9.09
C LEU A 13 6.92 7.16 7.90
N SER A 14 7.91 7.13 7.01
CA SER A 14 7.95 6.20 5.87
C SER A 14 7.95 4.75 6.35
N LEU A 15 8.80 4.43 7.34
CA LEU A 15 8.87 3.10 7.93
C LEU A 15 7.52 2.67 8.55
N LEU A 16 6.85 3.58 9.27
CA LEU A 16 5.52 3.33 9.82
C LEU A 16 4.46 3.09 8.73
N PHE A 17 4.53 3.85 7.64
CA PHE A 17 3.65 3.68 6.49
C PHE A 17 3.89 2.33 5.80
N PHE A 18 5.15 1.93 5.61
CA PHE A 18 5.52 0.63 5.08
C PHE A 18 4.98 -0.53 5.94
N LEU A 19 5.18 -0.47 7.26
CA LEU A 19 4.67 -1.49 8.19
C LEU A 19 3.14 -1.56 8.16
N SER A 20 2.46 -0.42 8.16
CA SER A 20 0.99 -0.36 8.10
C SER A 20 0.45 -0.95 6.79
N THR A 21 1.07 -0.58 5.67
CA THR A 21 0.72 -1.12 4.34
C THR A 21 0.93 -2.63 4.28
N THR A 22 2.02 -3.13 4.89
CA THR A 22 2.31 -4.56 4.97
C THR A 22 1.27 -5.33 5.76
N LEU A 23 0.85 -4.80 6.92
CA LEU A 23 -0.20 -5.41 7.73
C LEU A 23 -1.55 -5.42 7.00
N ILE A 24 -1.91 -4.33 6.32
CA ILE A 24 -3.14 -4.25 5.52
C ILE A 24 -3.09 -5.26 4.37
N ALA A 25 -1.97 -5.33 3.63
CA ALA A 25 -1.81 -6.27 2.54
C ALA A 25 -1.97 -7.72 3.02
N PHE A 26 -1.35 -8.07 4.15
CA PHE A 26 -1.48 -9.40 4.73
C PHE A 26 -2.91 -9.70 5.22
N SER A 27 -3.56 -8.72 5.83
CA SER A 27 -4.95 -8.85 6.30
C SER A 27 -5.94 -9.01 5.15
N LEU A 28 -5.64 -8.45 3.98
CA LEU A 28 -6.48 -8.54 2.78
C LEU A 28 -6.09 -9.71 1.86
N TYR A 29 -5.06 -10.48 2.21
CA TYR A 29 -4.55 -11.54 1.35
C TYR A 29 -5.62 -12.58 1.01
N LYS A 30 -6.38 -13.03 2.01
CA LYS A 30 -7.34 -14.12 1.81
C LYS A 30 -8.50 -13.69 0.92
N GLU A 31 -8.85 -12.41 1.00
CA GLU A 31 -9.98 -11.77 0.35
C GLU A 31 -9.61 -11.36 -1.09
N LEU A 32 -8.36 -10.98 -1.32
CA LEU A 32 -7.92 -10.44 -2.60
C LEU A 32 -7.17 -11.43 -3.47
N LYS A 33 -6.58 -12.52 -2.92
CA LYS A 33 -5.69 -13.42 -3.68
C LYS A 33 -6.25 -13.94 -5.02
N ASP A 34 -7.57 -14.06 -5.12
CA ASP A 34 -8.27 -14.59 -6.30
C ASP A 34 -8.64 -13.46 -7.29
N GLU A 35 -8.48 -12.20 -6.89
CA GLU A 35 -8.66 -11.02 -7.75
C GLU A 35 -7.42 -10.75 -8.60
N LYS A 36 -7.66 -10.38 -9.86
CA LYS A 36 -6.59 -10.01 -10.82
C LYS A 36 -5.63 -8.94 -10.29
N TYR A 37 -6.14 -8.03 -9.45
CA TYR A 37 -5.41 -6.88 -8.94
C TYR A 37 -4.50 -7.20 -7.75
N TRP A 38 -4.63 -8.39 -7.14
CA TRP A 38 -3.84 -8.78 -5.97
C TRP A 38 -2.34 -8.73 -6.21
N ILE A 39 -1.89 -9.05 -7.43
CA ILE A 39 -0.47 -9.00 -7.79
C ILE A 39 0.16 -7.61 -7.59
N GLY A 40 -0.64 -6.55 -7.54
CA GLY A 40 -0.18 -5.21 -7.20
C GLY A 40 0.33 -5.09 -5.76
N PHE A 41 -0.21 -5.83 -4.80
CA PHE A 41 0.26 -5.80 -3.41
C PHE A 41 1.69 -6.32 -3.24
N PRO A 42 2.05 -7.56 -3.65
CA PRO A 42 3.42 -8.04 -3.48
C PRO A 42 4.44 -7.26 -4.30
N ILE A 43 4.08 -6.76 -5.49
CA ILE A 43 4.98 -5.91 -6.28
C ILE A 43 5.17 -4.56 -5.58
N GLY A 44 4.08 -3.90 -5.18
CA GLY A 44 4.13 -2.62 -4.48
C GLY A 44 4.93 -2.69 -3.18
N MET A 45 4.72 -3.73 -2.38
CA MET A 45 5.51 -3.98 -1.17
C MET A 45 6.98 -4.24 -1.45
N GLY A 46 7.31 -4.98 -2.51
CA GLY A 46 8.70 -5.21 -2.90
C GLY A 46 9.42 -3.89 -3.23
N PHE A 47 8.73 -2.97 -3.90
CA PHE A 47 9.28 -1.66 -4.22
C PHE A 47 9.34 -0.71 -3.02
N LEU A 48 8.36 -0.70 -2.12
CA LEU A 48 8.47 0.04 -0.86
C LEU A 48 9.62 -0.51 0.02
N PHE A 49 9.83 -1.82 0.04
CA PHE A 49 10.97 -2.39 0.74
C PHE A 49 12.31 -1.94 0.13
N LEU A 50 12.40 -1.86 -1.20
CA LEU A 50 13.58 -1.31 -1.88
C LEU A 50 13.79 0.16 -1.55
N HIS A 51 12.73 0.96 -1.47
CA HIS A 51 12.78 2.35 -1.02
C HIS A 51 13.40 2.45 0.38
N GLU A 52 12.87 1.71 1.34
CA GLU A 52 13.40 1.70 2.71
C GLU A 52 14.85 1.22 2.76
N LEU A 53 15.25 0.26 1.92
CA LEU A 53 16.64 -0.13 1.80
C LEU A 53 17.52 1.01 1.30
N PHE A 54 17.12 1.73 0.25
CA PHE A 54 17.89 2.86 -0.27
C PHE A 54 18.03 3.98 0.76
N GLU A 55 16.92 4.39 1.40
CA GLU A 55 16.90 5.38 2.48
C GLU A 55 17.81 4.98 3.64
N THR A 56 17.72 3.71 4.07
CA THR A 56 18.57 3.17 5.14
C THR A 56 20.05 3.22 4.73
N PHE A 57 20.39 2.75 3.52
CA PHE A 57 21.77 2.76 3.02
C PHE A 57 22.31 4.19 2.90
N GLU A 58 21.51 5.15 2.46
CA GLU A 58 21.92 6.56 2.39
C GLU A 58 22.23 7.11 3.78
N GLN A 59 21.38 6.85 4.78
CA GLN A 59 21.64 7.29 6.16
C GLN A 59 22.91 6.69 6.78
N PHE A 60 23.22 5.43 6.48
CA PHE A 60 24.41 4.76 7.03
C PHE A 60 25.72 5.06 6.28
N PHE A 61 25.66 5.22 4.96
CA PHE A 61 26.86 5.35 4.12
C PHE A 61 27.08 6.76 3.55
N GLN A 62 26.11 7.68 3.71
CA GLN A 62 26.16 9.07 3.24
C GLN A 62 26.48 9.22 1.73
N VAL A 63 25.94 8.30 0.91
CA VAL A 63 26.16 8.29 -0.54
C VAL A 63 24.88 8.72 -1.25
N SER A 64 24.89 9.90 -1.87
CA SER A 64 23.72 10.50 -2.54
C SER A 64 23.30 9.84 -3.86
N ILE A 65 23.98 8.78 -4.31
CA ILE A 65 23.60 8.07 -5.55
C ILE A 65 22.36 7.19 -5.36
N TYR A 66 22.02 6.89 -4.10
CA TYR A 66 20.87 6.07 -3.74
C TYR A 66 19.54 6.85 -3.73
N ASP A 67 19.61 8.17 -3.69
CA ASP A 67 18.48 9.11 -3.69
C ASP A 67 17.55 8.88 -4.90
N ILE A 68 18.12 8.78 -6.10
CA ILE A 68 17.37 8.47 -7.34
C ILE A 68 16.75 7.05 -7.28
N GLY A 69 17.44 6.10 -6.64
CA GLY A 69 16.93 4.74 -6.45
C GLY A 69 15.70 4.72 -5.55
N ALA A 70 15.76 5.46 -4.44
CA ALA A 70 14.67 5.62 -3.48
C ALA A 70 13.43 6.23 -4.16
N GLU A 71 13.58 7.33 -4.90
CA GLU A 71 12.48 7.98 -5.63
C GLU A 71 11.82 7.05 -6.67
N ILE A 72 12.62 6.39 -7.52
CA ILE A 72 12.10 5.49 -8.54
C ILE A 72 11.33 4.33 -7.89
N SER A 73 11.87 3.78 -6.81
CA SER A 73 11.22 2.68 -6.10
C SER A 73 9.92 3.11 -5.42
N GLU A 74 9.86 4.31 -4.84
CA GLU A 74 8.64 4.88 -4.27
C GLU A 74 7.54 5.03 -5.35
N ILE A 75 7.87 5.64 -6.50
CA ILE A 75 6.92 5.86 -7.59
C ILE A 75 6.33 4.55 -8.08
N ILE A 76 7.17 3.53 -8.30
CA ILE A 76 6.71 2.22 -8.76
C ILE A 76 5.89 1.53 -7.67
N GLY A 77 6.34 1.58 -6.41
CA GLY A 77 5.61 1.03 -5.26
C GLY A 77 4.21 1.62 -5.13
N ALA A 78 4.11 2.95 -5.16
CA ALA A 78 2.86 3.69 -5.09
C ALA A 78 1.91 3.36 -6.27
N PHE A 79 2.44 3.25 -7.49
CA PHE A 79 1.66 2.85 -8.66
C PHE A 79 1.00 1.47 -8.46
N PHE A 80 1.74 0.48 -7.97
CA PHE A 80 1.21 -0.87 -7.76
C PHE A 80 0.26 -0.97 -6.57
N ILE A 81 0.45 -0.18 -5.51
CA ILE A 81 -0.52 -0.06 -4.40
C ILE A 81 -1.82 0.57 -4.89
N MET A 82 -1.74 1.61 -5.72
CA MET A 82 -2.91 2.23 -6.35
C MET A 82 -3.63 1.22 -7.27
N TYR A 83 -2.87 0.45 -8.06
CA TYR A 83 -3.41 -0.63 -8.88
C TYR A 83 -4.17 -1.67 -8.04
N ALA A 84 -3.61 -2.08 -6.91
CA ALA A 84 -4.27 -3.03 -6.00
C ALA A 84 -5.53 -2.44 -5.35
N SER A 85 -5.53 -1.13 -5.08
CA SER A 85 -6.69 -0.40 -4.53
C SER A 85 -7.88 -0.38 -5.50
N PHE A 86 -7.65 -0.43 -6.82
CA PHE A 86 -8.73 -0.61 -7.80
C PHE A 86 -9.44 -1.97 -7.64
N GLY A 87 -8.69 -3.03 -7.30
CA GLY A 87 -9.27 -4.34 -6.98
C GLY A 87 -10.17 -4.29 -5.75
N LEU A 88 -9.69 -3.66 -4.68
CA LEU A 88 -10.48 -3.46 -3.46
C LEU A 88 -11.76 -2.67 -3.73
N ARG A 89 -11.69 -1.61 -4.55
CA ARG A 89 -12.86 -0.84 -4.98
C ARG A 89 -13.90 -1.72 -5.68
N ASN A 90 -13.48 -2.62 -6.56
CA ASN A 90 -14.40 -3.49 -7.29
C ASN A 90 -15.09 -4.49 -6.35
N ILE A 91 -14.37 -5.05 -5.38
CA ILE A 91 -14.98 -5.90 -4.35
C ILE A 91 -16.01 -5.13 -3.54
N LEU A 92 -15.69 -3.92 -3.09
CA LEU A 92 -16.63 -3.08 -2.35
C LEU A 92 -17.90 -2.76 -3.16
N LEU A 93 -17.76 -2.51 -4.46
CA LEU A 93 -18.91 -2.31 -5.34
C LEU A 93 -19.76 -3.57 -5.49
N ASN A 94 -19.14 -4.74 -5.60
CA ASN A 94 -19.84 -6.02 -5.67
C ASN A 94 -20.59 -6.31 -4.37
N VAL A 95 -19.95 -6.12 -3.21
CA VAL A 95 -20.58 -6.27 -1.89
C VAL A 95 -21.77 -5.31 -1.75
N LYS A 96 -21.60 -4.03 -2.12
CA LYS A 96 -22.68 -3.05 -2.10
C LYS A 96 -23.85 -3.46 -3.00
N LYS A 97 -23.56 -4.02 -4.18
CA LYS A 97 -24.59 -4.50 -5.10
C LYS A 97 -25.38 -5.66 -4.50
N THR A 98 -24.70 -6.68 -3.97
CA THR A 98 -25.34 -7.83 -3.32
C THR A 98 -26.19 -7.42 -2.12
N MET A 99 -25.69 -6.53 -1.26
CA MET A 99 -26.47 -6.01 -0.13
C MET A 99 -27.72 -5.22 -0.56
N ASN A 100 -27.66 -4.52 -1.69
CA ASN A 100 -28.82 -3.79 -2.21
C ASN A 100 -29.85 -4.73 -2.85
N GLU A 101 -29.41 -5.79 -3.53
CA GLU A 101 -30.29 -6.79 -4.14
C GLU A 101 -30.99 -7.65 -3.06
N GLU A 102 -30.29 -8.05 -2.00
CA GLU A 102 -30.89 -8.77 -0.87
C GLU A 102 -31.94 -7.92 -0.11
N ASN A 103 -31.75 -6.60 -0.02
CA ASN A 103 -32.76 -5.72 0.59
C ASN A 103 -33.96 -5.48 -0.32
N SER A 104 -33.77 -5.40 -1.65
CA SER A 104 -34.90 -5.24 -2.58
C SER A 104 -35.78 -6.48 -2.67
N ASP A 105 -35.23 -7.67 -2.46
CA ASP A 105 -36.00 -8.92 -2.43
C ASP A 105 -36.79 -9.09 -1.12
N PHE A 106 -36.44 -8.37 -0.04
CA PHE A 106 -37.17 -8.38 1.23
C PHE A 106 -38.39 -7.44 1.23
N ASP A 107 -38.36 -6.38 0.42
CA ASP A 107 -39.43 -5.37 0.32
C ASP A 107 -40.54 -5.73 -0.70
N LEU A 108 -40.43 -6.86 -1.39
CA LEU A 108 -41.43 -7.32 -2.38
C LEU A 108 -42.47 -8.31 -1.81
N ASP A 109 -42.39 -8.63 -0.52
CA ASP A 109 -43.27 -9.58 0.18
C ASP A 109 -44.32 -8.92 1.13
N GLU A 110 -44.59 -7.61 1.00
CA GLU A 110 -45.75 -6.91 1.61
C GLU A 110 -46.86 -6.59 0.60
#